data_AF-A0A256YTK2-F1
#
_entry.id   AF-A0A256YTK2-F1
#
_cell.length_a   1.000
_cell.length_b   1.000
_cell.length_c   1.000
_cell.angle_alpha   90.00
_cell.angle_beta   90.00
_cell.angle_gamma   90.00
#
_symmetry.space_group_name_H-M   'P 1'
#
loop_
_entity.id
_entity.type
_entity.pdbx_description
1 polymer ?
#
loop_
_entity_poly.entity_id
_entity_poly.type
_entity_poly.pdbx_seq_one_letter_code
_entity_poly.pdbx_strand_id
1 'polypeptide(L)'
;MKGVLENQKLIVKAALTGMIPMKEDTPNVPITPKEIAEDAYRVYKHGASVVHVHARDENGFPTHKAVVFREIFERIKEKCPDIIICATT
;
A
#
# COMPACT_ATOMS: atom_id res chain seq x y z
N MET A 1 11.87 2.94 -28.53
CA MET A 1 10.89 2.98 -27.42
C MET A 1 9.77 4.02 -27.61
N LYS A 2 9.94 5.08 -28.41
CA LYS A 2 8.95 6.18 -28.60
C LYS A 2 7.64 5.82 -29.32
N GLY A 3 7.34 4.55 -29.64
CA GLY A 3 6.13 4.18 -30.41
C GLY A 3 5.37 2.95 -29.93
N VAL A 4 5.82 2.26 -28.87
CA VAL A 4 5.16 1.02 -28.40
C VAL A 4 4.23 1.27 -27.20
N LEU A 5 4.42 2.40 -26.49
CA LEU A 5 3.65 2.74 -25.29
C LEU A 5 2.65 3.89 -25.51
N GLU A 6 2.63 4.48 -26.70
CA GLU A 6 1.74 5.60 -27.00
C GLU A 6 0.28 5.09 -26.96
N ASN A 7 -0.52 5.62 -26.03
CA ASN A 7 -1.90 5.23 -25.74
C ASN A 7 -2.14 3.84 -25.09
N GLN A 8 -1.11 3.14 -24.61
CA GLN A 8 -1.32 1.94 -23.79
C GLN A 8 -1.61 2.33 -22.34
N LYS A 9 -2.62 1.71 -21.71
CA LYS A 9 -2.90 1.91 -20.28
C LYS A 9 -1.74 1.34 -19.46
N LEU A 10 -1.16 2.17 -18.59
CA LEU A 10 -0.08 1.77 -17.68
C LEU A 10 -0.67 1.48 -16.30
N ILE A 11 -0.32 0.32 -15.73
CA ILE A 11 -0.63 0.00 -14.33
C ILE A 11 0.55 0.41 -13.46
N VAL A 12 0.29 1.27 -12.48
CA VAL A 12 1.25 1.62 -11.43
C VAL A 12 0.87 0.90 -10.15
N LYS A 13 1.80 0.09 -9.63
CA LYS A 13 1.68 -0.63 -8.35
C LYS A 13 2.58 0.02 -7.30
N ALA A 14 2.00 0.48 -6.20
CA ALA A 14 2.73 1.07 -5.08
C ALA A 14 2.92 0.04 -3.96
N ALA A 15 4.17 -0.23 -3.58
CA ALA A 15 4.49 -1.02 -2.39
C ALA A 15 4.78 -0.08 -1.23
N LEU A 16 3.88 -0.07 -0.24
CA LEU A 16 3.80 1.03 0.74
C LEU A 16 4.81 0.85 1.87
N THR A 17 4.81 -0.33 2.52
CA THR A 17 5.57 -0.57 3.77
C THR A 17 6.75 -1.53 3.58
N GLY A 18 6.51 -2.72 3.03
CA GLY A 18 7.52 -3.81 3.02
C GLY A 18 7.77 -4.45 4.40
N MET A 19 8.65 -5.44 4.46
CA MET A 19 9.01 -6.16 5.70
C MET A 19 10.21 -5.58 6.45
N ILE A 20 11.09 -4.86 5.74
CA ILE A 20 12.38 -4.40 6.27
C ILE A 20 12.35 -2.92 6.70
N PRO A 21 11.86 -1.97 5.88
CA PRO A 21 11.96 -0.55 6.22
C PRO A 21 11.33 -0.19 7.56
N MET A 22 11.97 0.67 8.34
CA MET A 22 11.45 1.18 9.61
C MET A 22 11.46 2.72 9.66
N LYS A 23 10.86 3.28 10.72
CA LYS A 23 10.76 4.74 10.91
C LYS A 23 12.13 5.39 11.12
N GLU A 24 13.10 4.62 11.61
CA GLU A 24 14.50 5.00 11.80
C GLU A 24 15.22 5.20 10.46
N ASP A 25 14.85 4.42 9.42
CA ASP A 25 15.38 4.60 8.06
C ASP A 25 14.77 5.85 7.40
N THR A 26 13.46 6.04 7.57
CA THR A 26 12.74 7.25 7.18
C THR A 26 11.43 7.39 7.94
N PRO A 27 11.07 8.59 8.44
CA PRO A 27 9.84 8.79 9.19
C PRO A 27 8.56 8.54 8.36
N ASN A 28 8.73 8.45 7.03
CA ASN A 28 7.63 8.29 6.08
C ASN A 28 7.17 6.84 5.86
N VAL A 29 7.85 5.82 6.41
CA VAL A 29 7.38 4.43 6.28
C VAL A 29 6.02 4.31 6.98
N PRO A 30 4.92 3.93 6.31
CA PRO A 30 3.64 3.75 6.99
C PRO A 30 3.62 2.40 7.73
N ILE A 31 3.39 2.41 9.04
CA ILE A 31 3.45 1.21 9.90
C ILE A 31 2.06 0.77 10.33
N THR A 32 1.27 1.72 10.86
CA THR A 32 -0.08 1.42 11.37
C THR A 32 -1.09 1.25 10.23
N PRO A 33 -2.20 0.51 10.44
CA PRO A 33 -3.27 0.41 9.44
C PRO A 33 -3.80 1.76 8.95
N LYS A 34 -3.86 2.76 9.85
CA LYS A 34 -4.27 4.13 9.50
C LYS A 34 -3.26 4.82 8.59
N GLU A 35 -1.97 4.75 8.91
CA GLU A 35 -0.92 5.31 8.05
C GLU A 35 -0.89 4.64 6.68
N ILE A 36 -0.99 3.30 6.64
CA ILE A 36 -0.99 2.53 5.39
C ILE A 36 -2.18 2.94 4.51
N ALA A 37 -3.37 3.11 5.09
CA ALA A 37 -4.55 3.55 4.36
C ALA A 37 -4.44 5.00 3.86
N GLU A 38 -3.82 5.88 4.63
CA GLU A 38 -3.57 7.26 4.19
C GLU A 38 -2.55 7.30 3.04
N ASP A 39 -1.51 6.48 3.11
CA ASP A 39 -0.51 6.42 2.04
C ASP A 39 -1.08 5.76 0.77
N ALA A 40 -1.93 4.73 0.91
CA ALA A 40 -2.71 4.17 -0.18
C ALA A 40 -3.61 5.23 -0.84
N TYR A 41 -4.28 6.07 -0.06
CA TYR A 41 -5.08 7.17 -0.57
C TYR A 41 -4.25 8.20 -1.32
N ARG A 42 -3.07 8.56 -0.81
CA ARG A 42 -2.15 9.46 -1.50
C ARG A 42 -1.76 8.91 -2.87
N VAL A 43 -1.29 7.67 -2.96
CA VAL A 43 -0.86 7.10 -4.25
C VAL A 43 -2.04 6.88 -5.21
N TYR A 44 -3.22 6.52 -4.68
CA TYR A 44 -4.46 6.43 -5.46
C TYR A 44 -4.79 7.76 -6.15
N LYS A 45 -4.71 8.87 -5.41
CA LYS A 45 -4.93 10.23 -5.95
C LYS A 45 -3.89 10.64 -7.01
N HIS A 46 -2.75 9.96 -7.08
CA HIS A 46 -1.68 10.20 -8.06
C HIS A 46 -1.63 9.15 -9.18
N GLY A 47 -2.64 8.28 -9.28
CA GLY A 47 -2.79 7.36 -10.41
C GLY A 47 -2.33 5.92 -10.16
N ALA A 48 -1.94 5.56 -8.93
CA ALA A 48 -1.71 4.16 -8.61
C ALA A 48 -3.03 3.37 -8.71
N SER A 49 -3.01 2.28 -9.47
CA SER A 49 -4.18 1.40 -9.65
C SER A 49 -4.12 0.18 -8.72
N VAL A 50 -2.94 -0.10 -8.14
CA VAL A 50 -2.70 -1.24 -7.25
C VAL A 50 -1.86 -0.80 -6.07
N VAL A 51 -2.19 -1.30 -4.87
CA VAL A 51 -1.32 -1.22 -3.69
C VAL A 51 -0.89 -2.61 -3.24
N HIS A 52 0.37 -2.75 -2.87
CA HIS A 52 0.95 -3.94 -2.24
C HIS A 52 1.06 -3.72 -0.74
N VAL A 53 0.47 -4.63 0.03
CA VAL A 53 0.32 -4.46 1.48
C VAL A 53 1.10 -5.53 2.22
N HIS A 54 1.93 -5.07 3.15
CA HIS A 54 2.47 -5.85 4.26
C HIS A 54 1.87 -5.29 5.56
N ALA A 55 1.53 -6.15 6.52
CA ALA A 55 1.09 -5.73 7.84
C ALA A 55 2.27 -5.67 8.82
N ARG A 56 2.22 -4.71 9.75
CA ARG A 56 3.11 -4.64 10.91
C ARG A 56 2.29 -4.76 12.19
N ASP A 57 2.90 -5.27 13.26
CA ASP A 57 2.32 -5.24 14.61
C ASP A 57 2.54 -3.88 15.29
N GLU A 58 2.11 -3.78 16.55
CA GLU A 58 2.21 -2.55 17.36
C GLU A 58 3.65 -2.09 17.62
N ASN A 59 4.62 -3.00 17.53
CA ASN A 59 6.04 -2.69 17.67
C ASN A 59 6.72 -2.43 16.31
N GLY A 60 5.94 -2.44 15.22
CA GLY A 60 6.44 -2.23 13.87
C GLY A 60 7.05 -3.47 13.22
N PHE A 61 6.98 -4.66 13.83
CA PHE A 61 7.52 -5.88 13.23
C PHE A 61 6.53 -6.53 12.24
N PRO A 62 7.00 -7.25 11.21
CA PRO A 62 6.12 -7.94 10.27
C PRO A 62 5.14 -8.89 10.97
N THR A 63 3.88 -8.87 10.56
CA THR A 63 2.84 -9.75 11.12
C THR A 63 1.99 -10.37 10.02
N HIS A 64 1.50 -11.59 10.26
CA HIS A 64 0.59 -12.32 9.37
C HIS A 64 -0.83 -12.42 9.96
N LYS A 65 -1.11 -11.69 11.05
CA LYS A 65 -2.41 -11.73 11.73
C LYS A 65 -3.52 -11.22 10.80
N ALA A 66 -4.49 -12.07 10.49
CA ALA A 66 -5.59 -11.76 9.59
C ALA A 66 -6.40 -10.53 10.02
N VAL A 67 -6.53 -10.28 11.32
CA VAL A 67 -7.23 -9.12 11.87
C VAL A 67 -6.57 -7.79 11.48
N VAL A 68 -5.24 -7.75 11.39
CA VAL A 68 -4.50 -6.54 11.02
C VAL A 68 -4.68 -6.25 9.52
N PHE A 69 -4.59 -7.29 8.68
CA PHE A 69 -4.88 -7.17 7.25
C PHE A 69 -6.31 -6.73 6.98
N ARG A 70 -7.30 -7.29 7.71
CA ARG A 70 -8.70 -6.88 7.59
C ARG A 70 -8.85 -5.38 7.85
N GLU A 71 -8.28 -4.87 8.93
CA GLU A 71 -8.35 -3.45 9.26
C GLU A 71 -7.70 -2.58 8.16
N ILE A 72 -6.52 -2.97 7.66
CA ILE A 72 -5.87 -2.27 6.55
C ILE A 72 -6.79 -2.24 5.32
N PHE A 73 -7.37 -3.37 4.94
CA PHE A 73 -8.19 -3.47 3.72
C PHE A 73 -9.48 -2.65 3.83
N GLU A 74 -10.16 -2.72 4.97
CA GLU A 74 -11.39 -1.94 5.23
C GLU A 74 -11.09 -0.44 5.12
N ARG A 75 -10.03 0.04 5.78
CA ARG A 75 -9.63 1.45 5.73
C ARG A 75 -9.19 1.92 4.34
N ILE A 76 -8.46 1.07 3.59
CA ILE A 76 -8.10 1.39 2.20
C ILE A 76 -9.36 1.49 1.35
N LYS A 77 -10.28 0.53 1.46
CA LYS A 77 -11.51 0.49 0.65
C LYS A 77 -12.48 1.63 0.96
N GLU A 78 -12.50 2.14 2.19
CA GLU A 78 -13.26 3.34 2.56
C GLU A 78 -12.80 4.58 1.77
N LYS A 79 -11.48 4.74 1.57
CA LYS A 79 -10.89 5.91 0.90
C LYS A 79 -10.68 5.71 -0.61
N CYS A 80 -10.47 4.48 -1.04
CA CYS A 80 -10.04 4.09 -2.39
C CYS A 80 -10.90 2.90 -2.88
N PRO A 81 -12.20 3.10 -3.17
CA PRO A 81 -13.13 2.00 -3.45
C PRO A 81 -12.66 1.09 -4.61
N ASP A 82 -12.10 1.69 -5.66
CA ASP A 82 -11.73 1.00 -6.89
C ASP A 82 -10.28 0.50 -6.93
N ILE A 83 -9.45 0.80 -5.92
CA ILE A 83 -8.04 0.36 -5.95
C ILE A 83 -7.94 -1.16 -5.76
N ILE A 84 -7.05 -1.80 -6.51
CA ILE A 84 -6.76 -3.22 -6.31
C ILE A 84 -5.80 -3.36 -5.11
N ILE A 85 -6.15 -4.24 -4.18
CA ILE A 85 -5.31 -4.55 -3.02
C ILE A 85 -4.64 -5.91 -3.27
N CYS A 86 -3.32 -5.91 -3.34
CA CYS A 86 -2.48 -7.10 -3.42
C CYS A 86 -1.86 -7.36 -2.04
N ALA A 87 -2.34 -8.38 -1.35
CA ALA A 87 -1.75 -8.82 -0.08
C ALA A 87 -0.46 -9.60 -0.35
N THR A 88 0.56 -9.39 0.48
CA THR A 88 1.71 -10.31 0.54
C THR A 88 1.28 -11.70 1.03
N THR A 89 2.01 -12.74 0.60
CA THR A 89 1.89 -14.12 1.10
C THR A 89 3.13 -14.51 1.87
#